data_AF-A0A1G6CT99-F1
#
_entry.id   AF-A0A1G6CT99-F1
#
_cell.length_a   1.000
_cell.length_b   1.000
_cell.length_c   1.000
_cell.angle_alpha   90.00
_cell.angle_beta   90.00
_cell.angle_gamma   90.00
#
_symmetry.space_group_name_H-M   'P 1'
#
loop_
_entity.id
_entity.type
_entity.pdbx_description
1 polymer ?
#
loop_
_entity_poly.entity_id
_entity_poly.type
_entity_poly.pdbx_seq_one_letter_code
_entity_poly.pdbx_strand_id
1 'polypeptide(L)'
;MINTFFIIQENKNFELYIRLIEVLIWPLTLLVIILMFRKNFVSAFKRLGSFEASATGISMTFQEVADQAMELAQNVKPIAIAKSAVSLHRHDSSHDATPFEQVAEVQHEIEQTVNRLAENIKFETLNYSNSYIARKLEERGEINYKQYKLIESIESLISLSDKNITQKQVDDIKRLKNALIKTT
;
A
#
# COMPACT_ATOMS: atom_id res chain seq x y z
N MET A 1 25.25 -61.49 40.93
CA MET A 1 25.92 -60.29 40.35
C MET A 1 25.46 -60.03 38.90
N ILE A 2 24.17 -60.27 38.57
CA ILE A 2 23.62 -60.15 37.20
C ILE A 2 22.47 -59.13 37.17
N ASN A 3 21.65 -59.05 38.23
CA ASN A 3 20.53 -58.09 38.31
C ASN A 3 20.94 -56.61 38.26
N THR A 4 22.08 -56.23 38.85
CA THR A 4 22.50 -54.83 38.87
C THR A 4 22.97 -54.36 37.49
N PHE A 5 23.52 -55.25 36.67
CA PHE A 5 24.04 -54.89 35.34
C PHE A 5 22.91 -54.66 34.32
N PHE A 6 21.83 -55.44 34.41
CA PHE A 6 20.68 -55.32 33.52
C PHE A 6 19.87 -54.03 33.76
N ILE A 7 19.65 -53.67 35.03
CA ILE A 7 18.96 -52.42 35.42
C ILE A 7 19.77 -51.18 34.99
N ILE A 8 21.10 -51.22 35.08
CA ILE A 8 21.95 -50.10 34.62
C ILE A 8 21.92 -49.98 33.09
N GLN A 9 21.81 -51.09 32.36
CA GLN A 9 21.75 -51.04 30.90
C GLN A 9 20.42 -50.50 30.39
N GLU A 10 19.30 -50.89 31.00
CA GLU A 10 17.96 -50.40 30.66
C GLU A 10 17.83 -48.88 30.88
N ASN A 11 18.41 -48.37 31.97
CA ASN A 11 18.39 -46.95 32.30
C ASN A 11 19.21 -46.10 31.30
N LYS A 12 20.37 -46.62 30.86
CA LYS A 12 21.20 -45.96 29.82
C LYS A 12 20.52 -45.90 28.47
N ASN A 13 19.78 -46.94 28.08
CA ASN A 13 19.03 -46.95 26.84
C ASN A 13 17.90 -45.91 26.88
N PHE A 14 17.17 -45.81 27.99
CA PHE A 14 16.12 -44.82 28.19
C PHE A 14 16.64 -43.37 28.11
N GLU A 15 17.79 -43.10 28.75
CA GLU A 15 18.46 -41.80 28.70
C GLU A 15 18.86 -41.41 27.27
N LEU A 16 19.28 -42.39 26.46
CA LEU A 16 19.67 -42.18 25.06
C LEU A 16 18.46 -41.84 24.18
N TYR A 17 17.30 -42.47 24.41
CA TYR A 17 16.04 -42.14 23.72
C TYR A 17 15.55 -40.73 24.06
N ILE A 18 15.59 -40.33 25.34
CA ILE A 18 15.21 -38.98 25.77
C ILE A 18 16.10 -37.95 25.09
N ARG A 19 17.42 -38.17 25.08
CA ARG A 19 18.38 -37.25 24.47
C ARG A 19 18.18 -37.11 22.95
N LEU A 20 17.81 -38.20 22.28
CA LEU A 20 17.50 -38.17 20.85
C LEU A 20 16.22 -37.38 20.56
N ILE A 21 15.18 -37.55 21.38
CA ILE A 21 13.92 -36.80 21.29
C ILE A 21 14.18 -35.32 21.55
N GLU A 22 15.00 -34.97 22.55
CA GLU A 22 15.35 -33.59 22.89
C GLU A 22 16.08 -32.88 21.73
N VAL A 23 17.05 -33.54 21.11
CA VAL A 23 17.77 -33.00 19.95
C VAL A 23 16.86 -32.87 18.73
N LEU A 24 15.86 -33.73 18.57
CA LEU A 24 14.91 -33.71 17.45
C LEU A 24 13.78 -32.69 17.64
N ILE A 25 13.43 -32.36 18.89
CA ILE A 25 12.43 -31.34 19.22
C ILE A 25 12.87 -29.95 18.79
N TRP A 26 14.14 -29.58 18.96
CA TRP A 26 14.66 -28.25 18.59
C TRP A 26 14.49 -27.88 17.10
N PRO A 27 14.92 -28.70 16.12
CA PRO A 27 14.70 -28.38 14.71
C PRO A 27 13.21 -28.41 14.33
N LEU A 28 12.42 -29.29 14.95
CA LEU A 28 10.98 -29.38 14.69
C LEU A 28 10.23 -28.14 15.18
N THR A 29 10.52 -27.69 16.41
CA THR A 29 9.94 -26.46 16.98
C THR A 29 10.35 -25.24 16.18
N LEU A 30 11.61 -25.15 15.75
CA LEU A 30 12.09 -24.08 14.87
C LEU A 30 11.33 -24.07 13.53
N LEU A 31 11.07 -25.24 12.93
CA LEU A 31 10.31 -25.37 11.70
C LEU A 31 8.84 -24.92 11.89
N VAL A 32 8.20 -25.32 12.99
CA VAL A 32 6.84 -24.90 13.33
C VAL A 32 6.75 -23.38 13.54
N ILE A 33 7.72 -22.79 14.25
CA ILE A 33 7.79 -21.34 14.44
C ILE A 33 7.92 -20.63 13.09
N ILE A 34 8.82 -21.09 12.21
CA ILE A 34 8.98 -20.51 10.87
C ILE A 34 7.69 -20.61 10.07
N LEU A 35 6.98 -21.75 10.12
CA LEU A 35 5.72 -21.92 9.39
C LEU A 35 4.60 -21.04 9.95
N MET A 36 4.45 -20.94 11.27
CA MET A 36 3.41 -20.14 11.91
C MET A 36 3.63 -18.64 11.68
N PHE A 37 4.88 -18.19 11.67
CA PHE A 37 5.24 -16.78 11.47
C PHE A 37 5.56 -16.42 10.02
N ARG A 38 5.47 -17.36 9.06
CA ARG A 38 5.78 -17.11 7.65
C ARG A 38 5.09 -15.86 7.09
N LYS A 39 3.80 -15.68 7.39
CA LYS A 39 3.03 -14.50 6.93
C LYS A 39 3.53 -13.20 7.57
N ASN A 40 3.87 -13.25 8.85
CA ASN A 40 4.34 -12.08 9.61
C ASN A 40 5.74 -11.66 9.14
N PHE A 41 6.63 -12.62 8.87
CA PHE A 41 7.94 -12.34 8.29
C PHE A 41 7.82 -11.76 6.89
N VAL A 42 6.98 -12.31 6.00
CA VAL A 42 6.78 -11.74 4.66
C VAL A 42 6.30 -10.30 4.72
N SER A 43 5.35 -9.98 5.59
CA SER A 43 4.91 -8.59 5.80
C SER A 43 6.00 -7.71 6.41
N ALA A 44 6.78 -8.21 7.37
CA ALA A 44 7.89 -7.47 7.96
C ALA A 44 9.04 -7.24 6.96
N PHE A 45 9.37 -8.22 6.12
CA PHE A 45 10.37 -8.11 5.06
C PHE A 45 9.91 -7.18 3.93
N LYS A 46 8.63 -7.21 3.54
CA LYS A 46 8.06 -6.20 2.63
C LYS A 46 8.19 -4.79 3.20
N ARG A 47 7.90 -4.63 4.51
CA ARG A 47 8.07 -3.35 5.20
C ARG A 47 9.52 -2.93 5.29
N LEU A 48 10.45 -3.83 5.60
CA LEU A 48 11.89 -3.54 5.65
C LEU A 48 12.44 -3.19 4.26
N GLY A 49 12.01 -3.85 3.19
CA GLY A 49 12.35 -3.47 1.81
C GLY A 49 11.85 -2.07 1.45
N SER A 50 10.59 -1.74 1.82
CA SER A 50 10.07 -0.38 1.64
C SER A 50 10.77 0.66 2.52
N PHE A 51 11.26 0.26 3.70
CA PHE A 51 11.95 1.14 4.64
C PHE A 51 13.41 1.38 4.23
N GLU A 52 14.08 0.37 3.67
CA GLU A 52 15.41 0.51 3.06
C GLU A 52 15.35 1.43 1.85
N ALA A 53 14.32 1.34 0.99
CA ALA A 53 14.08 2.30 -0.08
C ALA A 53 13.91 3.75 0.44
N SER A 54 13.15 3.95 1.53
CA SER A 54 13.01 5.26 2.19
C SER A 54 14.30 5.75 2.88
N ALA A 55 15.16 4.86 3.40
CA ALA A 55 16.37 5.22 4.16
C ALA A 55 17.64 5.35 3.30
N THR A 56 17.69 4.69 2.13
CA THR A 56 18.80 4.80 1.16
C THR A 56 18.65 5.99 0.21
N GLY A 57 17.55 6.75 0.29
CA GLY A 57 17.29 7.86 -0.64
C GLY A 57 17.01 7.42 -2.07
N ILE A 58 16.71 6.12 -2.28
CA ILE A 58 16.30 5.61 -3.58
C ILE A 58 14.84 6.04 -3.75
N SER A 59 14.63 7.10 -4.53
CA SER A 59 13.30 7.52 -4.98
C SER A 59 12.54 6.29 -5.49
N MET A 60 11.38 5.99 -4.90
CA MET A 60 10.49 4.97 -5.47
C MET A 60 10.23 5.30 -6.94
N THR A 61 10.31 4.29 -7.79
CA THR A 61 10.02 4.47 -9.22
C THR A 61 8.52 4.60 -9.45
N PHE A 62 8.13 5.23 -10.55
CA PHE A 62 6.72 5.34 -10.93
C PHE A 62 5.97 4.00 -10.85
N GLN A 63 6.57 2.93 -11.41
CA GLN A 63 5.93 1.61 -11.47
C GLN A 63 5.71 1.02 -10.08
N GLU A 64 6.67 1.19 -9.17
CA GLU A 64 6.55 0.69 -7.80
C GLU A 64 5.42 1.39 -7.04
N VAL A 65 5.30 2.71 -7.17
CA VAL A 65 4.19 3.48 -6.57
C VAL A 65 2.86 3.09 -7.20
N ALA A 66 2.82 2.88 -8.51
CA ALA A 66 1.61 2.48 -9.23
C ALA A 66 1.12 1.09 -8.79
N ASP A 67 2.03 0.12 -8.67
CA ASP A 67 1.69 -1.25 -8.25
C ASP A 67 1.14 -1.28 -6.81
N GLN A 68 1.77 -0.54 -5.89
CA GLN A 68 1.28 -0.42 -4.51
C GLN A 68 -0.09 0.28 -4.46
N ALA A 69 -0.28 1.34 -5.23
CA ALA A 69 -1.55 2.05 -5.30
C ALA A 69 -2.68 1.18 -5.89
N MET A 70 -2.36 0.33 -6.88
CA MET A 70 -3.32 -0.61 -7.47
C MET A 70 -3.75 -1.69 -6.48
N GLU A 71 -2.83 -2.21 -5.66
CA GLU A 71 -3.18 -3.15 -4.58
C GLU A 71 -4.14 -2.50 -3.58
N LEU A 72 -3.90 -1.23 -3.21
CA LEU A 72 -4.78 -0.46 -2.35
C LEU A 72 -6.16 -0.24 -2.99
N ALA A 73 -6.21 0.08 -4.29
CA ALA A 73 -7.43 0.40 -5.03
C ALA A 73 -8.48 -0.73 -5.03
N GLN A 74 -8.06 -2.00 -5.01
CA GLN A 74 -8.95 -3.16 -5.08
C GLN A 74 -10.02 -3.20 -3.98
N ASN A 75 -9.75 -2.57 -2.83
CA ASN A 75 -10.61 -2.62 -1.65
C ASN A 75 -11.00 -1.22 -1.14
N VAL A 76 -10.90 -0.20 -1.99
CA VAL A 76 -11.31 1.17 -1.68
C VAL A 76 -12.78 1.33 -2.06
N LYS A 77 -13.59 1.81 -1.11
CA LYS A 77 -14.92 2.33 -1.45
C LYS A 77 -14.74 3.67 -2.16
N PRO A 78 -15.29 3.86 -3.37
CA PRO A 78 -15.13 5.13 -4.06
C PRO A 78 -15.83 6.26 -3.32
N ILE A 79 -15.24 7.45 -3.41
CA ILE A 79 -15.83 8.72 -2.98
C ILE A 79 -16.94 9.06 -3.99
N ALA A 80 -18.18 9.13 -3.50
CA ALA A 80 -19.30 9.54 -4.32
C ALA A 80 -19.33 11.08 -4.44
N ILE A 81 -19.33 11.57 -5.66
CA ILE A 81 -19.38 13.00 -5.98
C ILE A 81 -20.50 13.24 -6.97
N ALA A 82 -21.31 14.28 -6.75
CA ALA A 82 -22.32 14.69 -7.72
C ALA A 82 -21.65 15.13 -9.02
N LYS A 83 -22.12 14.67 -10.18
CA LYS A 83 -21.58 15.06 -11.50
C LYS A 83 -21.55 16.57 -11.73
N SER A 84 -22.49 17.31 -11.16
CA SER A 84 -22.54 18.78 -11.23
C SER A 84 -21.49 19.49 -10.39
N ALA A 85 -20.84 18.79 -9.45
CA ALA A 85 -19.87 19.35 -8.53
C ALA A 85 -18.42 19.27 -9.04
N VAL A 86 -18.17 18.51 -10.11
CA VAL A 86 -16.89 18.49 -10.82
C VAL A 86 -17.07 19.34 -12.06
N SER A 87 -16.46 20.52 -12.10
CA SER A 87 -16.39 21.30 -13.33
C SER A 87 -15.37 20.61 -14.23
N LEU A 88 -15.87 19.68 -15.04
CA LEU A 88 -15.20 19.28 -16.26
C LEU A 88 -15.11 20.56 -17.10
N HIS A 89 -13.97 21.25 -17.02
CA HIS A 89 -13.48 22.01 -18.15
C HIS A 89 -13.30 20.98 -19.26
N ARG A 90 -14.38 20.73 -20.00
CA ARG A 90 -14.32 20.06 -21.28
C ARG A 90 -13.55 21.04 -22.17
N HIS A 91 -12.23 20.99 -22.08
CA HIS A 91 -11.46 21.11 -23.30
C HIS A 91 -12.11 20.10 -24.22
N ASP A 92 -12.75 20.57 -25.29
CA ASP A 92 -13.16 19.67 -26.37
C ASP A 92 -11.99 18.72 -26.55
N SER A 93 -12.26 17.44 -26.33
CA SER A 93 -11.28 16.37 -26.41
C SER A 93 -10.74 16.40 -27.83
N SER A 94 -9.73 17.25 -28.06
CA SER A 94 -8.90 17.18 -29.22
C SER A 94 -8.30 15.80 -29.15
N HIS A 95 -8.32 15.10 -30.27
CA HIS A 95 -7.64 13.82 -30.44
C HIS A 95 -6.11 13.91 -30.21
N ASP A 96 -5.60 15.05 -29.71
CA ASP A 96 -4.21 15.48 -29.67
C ASP A 96 -3.70 15.81 -28.25
N ALA A 97 -4.49 15.58 -27.18
CA ALA A 97 -4.05 15.85 -25.81
C ALA A 97 -2.82 14.98 -25.45
N THR A 98 -1.72 15.63 -25.11
CA THR A 98 -0.47 14.95 -24.78
C THR A 98 -0.64 14.09 -23.51
N PRO A 99 0.11 12.99 -23.36
CA PRO A 99 0.08 12.19 -22.14
C PRO A 99 0.26 13.02 -20.86
N PHE A 100 1.11 14.05 -20.91
CA PHE A 100 1.33 14.96 -19.79
C PHE A 100 0.11 15.84 -19.47
N GLU A 101 -0.58 16.36 -20.49
CA GLU A 101 -1.83 17.13 -20.30
C GLU A 101 -2.94 16.28 -19.68
N GLN A 102 -3.02 15.00 -20.05
CA GLN A 102 -3.98 14.06 -19.45
C GLN A 102 -3.69 13.81 -17.96
N VAL A 103 -2.43 13.87 -17.53
CA VAL A 103 -2.05 13.76 -16.11
C VAL A 103 -2.43 15.04 -15.35
N ALA A 104 -2.22 16.21 -15.95
CA ALA A 104 -2.64 17.49 -15.39
C ALA A 104 -4.16 17.57 -15.22
N GLU A 105 -4.93 17.00 -16.16
CA GLU A 105 -6.39 16.86 -16.03
C GLU A 105 -6.76 16.01 -14.80
N VAL A 106 -6.11 14.85 -14.61
CA VAL A 106 -6.33 14.02 -13.42
C VAL A 106 -5.96 14.77 -12.14
N GLN A 107 -4.85 15.51 -12.14
CA GLN A 107 -4.45 16.35 -11.00
C GLN A 107 -5.55 17.35 -10.63
N HIS A 108 -6.12 18.01 -11.63
CA HIS A 108 -7.18 18.99 -11.43
C HIS A 108 -8.47 18.35 -10.88
N GLU A 109 -8.87 17.18 -11.40
CA GLU A 109 -10.04 16.46 -10.89
C GLU A 109 -9.88 16.03 -9.42
N ILE A 110 -8.67 15.62 -9.02
CA ILE A 110 -8.35 15.29 -7.63
C ILE A 110 -8.39 16.53 -6.75
N GLU A 111 -7.82 17.64 -7.20
CA GLU A 111 -7.83 18.92 -6.49
C GLU A 111 -9.26 19.40 -6.25
N GLN A 112 -10.12 19.40 -7.27
CA GLN A 112 -11.54 19.74 -7.12
C GLN A 112 -12.24 18.83 -6.11
N THR A 113 -11.97 17.52 -6.18
CA THR A 113 -12.56 16.54 -5.27
C THR A 113 -12.17 16.80 -3.81
N VAL A 114 -10.88 17.01 -3.56
CA VAL A 114 -10.32 17.27 -2.23
C VAL A 114 -10.82 18.60 -1.68
N ASN A 115 -10.85 19.65 -2.51
CA ASN A 115 -11.35 20.96 -2.12
C ASN A 115 -12.82 20.91 -1.71
N ARG A 116 -13.65 20.24 -2.49
CA ARG A 116 -15.08 20.08 -2.17
C ARG A 116 -15.29 19.30 -0.88
N LEU A 117 -14.52 18.24 -0.62
CA LEU A 117 -14.61 17.52 0.64
C LEU A 117 -14.16 18.40 1.82
N ALA A 118 -13.18 19.27 1.61
CA ALA A 118 -12.72 20.22 2.62
C ALA A 118 -13.76 21.31 2.95
N GLU A 119 -14.63 21.67 2.00
CA GLU A 119 -15.78 22.56 2.28
C GLU A 119 -16.69 21.97 3.37
N ASN A 120 -16.90 20.65 3.38
CA ASN A 120 -17.75 19.99 4.39
C ASN A 120 -17.21 20.19 5.82
N ILE A 121 -15.89 20.24 5.98
CA ILE A 121 -15.23 20.44 7.28
C ILE A 121 -14.83 21.90 7.53
N LYS A 122 -15.24 22.84 6.65
CA LYS A 122 -14.87 24.26 6.70
C LYS A 122 -13.36 24.48 6.80
N PHE A 123 -12.58 23.67 6.10
CA PHE A 123 -11.13 23.76 6.09
C PHE A 123 -10.66 24.63 4.92
N GLU A 124 -9.80 25.60 5.19
CA GLU A 124 -9.18 26.42 4.15
C GLU A 124 -8.10 25.61 3.41
N THR A 125 -8.32 25.41 2.11
CA THR A 125 -7.46 24.55 1.29
C THR A 125 -6.30 25.27 0.60
N LEU A 126 -6.31 26.61 0.66
CA LEU A 126 -5.32 27.44 -0.02
C LEU A 126 -3.90 27.14 0.44
N ASN A 127 -2.99 26.94 -0.52
CA ASN A 127 -1.55 26.67 -0.34
C ASN A 127 -1.18 25.30 0.26
N TYR A 128 -2.11 24.36 0.37
CA TYR A 128 -1.82 23.00 0.83
C TYR A 128 -1.84 22.00 -0.33
N SER A 129 -1.00 20.96 -0.22
CA SER A 129 -1.00 19.83 -1.15
C SER A 129 -2.29 19.00 -1.00
N ASN A 130 -2.66 18.27 -2.05
CA ASN A 130 -3.87 17.44 -2.04
C ASN A 130 -3.77 16.33 -0.98
N SER A 131 -2.59 15.74 -0.81
CA SER A 131 -2.29 14.77 0.26
C SER A 131 -2.46 15.35 1.65
N TYR A 132 -2.05 16.59 1.89
CA TYR A 132 -2.18 17.22 3.20
C TYR A 132 -3.65 17.45 3.57
N ILE A 133 -4.42 17.99 2.63
CA ILE A 133 -5.86 18.20 2.83
C ILE A 133 -6.58 16.85 2.99
N ALA A 134 -6.24 15.85 2.17
CA ALA A 134 -6.79 14.49 2.29
C ALA A 134 -6.49 13.86 3.65
N ARG A 135 -5.30 14.07 4.22
CA ARG A 135 -4.98 13.63 5.58
C ARG A 135 -5.87 14.30 6.61
N LYS A 136 -6.15 15.60 6.48
CA LYS A 136 -7.07 16.31 7.38
C LYS A 136 -8.50 15.81 7.26
N LEU A 137 -8.95 15.46 6.05
CA LEU A 137 -10.25 14.84 5.81
C LEU A 137 -10.35 13.46 6.46
N GLU A 138 -9.27 12.68 6.43
CA GLU A 138 -9.19 11.37 7.10
C GLU A 138 -9.21 11.50 8.62
N GLU A 139 -8.43 12.42 9.19
CA GLU A 139 -8.42 12.74 10.63
C GLU A 139 -9.81 13.17 11.15
N ARG A 140 -10.65 13.73 10.27
CA ARG A 140 -12.03 14.15 10.56
C ARG A 140 -13.09 13.09 10.21
N GLY A 141 -12.70 12.00 9.57
CA GLY A 141 -13.60 10.89 9.19
C GLY A 141 -14.44 11.13 7.92
N GLU A 142 -14.17 12.18 7.15
CA GLU A 142 -14.85 12.46 5.87
C GLU A 142 -14.45 11.45 4.77
N ILE A 143 -13.19 11.00 4.83
CA ILE A 143 -12.67 9.92 3.99
C ILE A 143 -12.00 8.87 4.87
N ASN A 144 -11.92 7.65 4.39
CA ASN A 144 -11.20 6.59 5.09
C ASN A 144 -9.70 6.60 4.75
N TYR A 145 -8.91 5.95 5.60
CA TYR A 145 -7.46 5.80 5.43
C TYR A 145 -7.03 5.35 4.03
N LYS A 146 -7.74 4.40 3.41
CA LYS A 146 -7.38 3.89 2.09
C LYS A 146 -7.65 4.93 0.99
N GLN A 147 -8.72 5.72 1.10
CA GLN A 147 -9.01 6.84 0.19
C GLN A 147 -7.92 7.92 0.29
N TYR A 148 -7.53 8.31 1.51
CA TYR A 148 -6.40 9.21 1.73
C TYR A 148 -5.11 8.69 1.09
N LYS A 149 -4.75 7.43 1.36
CA LYS A 149 -3.53 6.82 0.80
C LYS A 149 -3.55 6.74 -0.72
N LEU A 150 -4.73 6.56 -1.33
CA LEU A 150 -4.84 6.58 -2.77
C LEU A 150 -4.65 7.99 -3.35
N ILE A 151 -5.17 9.04 -2.70
CA ILE A 151 -4.94 10.44 -3.09
C ILE A 151 -3.45 10.77 -3.01
N GLU A 152 -2.79 10.40 -1.91
CA GLU A 152 -1.34 10.60 -1.71
C GLU A 152 -0.52 9.86 -2.78
N SER A 153 -0.92 8.63 -3.14
CA SER A 153 -0.25 7.85 -4.19
C SER A 153 -0.43 8.48 -5.58
N ILE A 154 -1.64 8.96 -5.91
CA ILE A 154 -1.90 9.66 -7.17
C ILE A 154 -1.06 10.94 -7.26
N GLU A 155 -1.01 11.75 -6.20
CA GLU A 155 -0.17 12.96 -6.16
C GLU A 155 1.33 12.63 -6.29
N SER A 156 1.77 11.52 -5.69
CA SER A 156 3.14 11.02 -5.86
C SER A 156 3.42 10.61 -7.31
N LEU A 157 2.49 9.88 -7.96
CA LEU A 157 2.64 9.50 -9.38
C LEU A 157 2.66 10.72 -10.30
N ILE A 158 1.81 11.73 -10.04
CA ILE A 158 1.80 12.99 -10.79
C ILE A 158 3.12 13.74 -10.62
N SER A 159 3.67 13.82 -9.39
CA SER A 159 4.96 14.50 -9.16
C SER A 159 6.15 13.77 -9.78
N LEU A 160 6.07 12.45 -9.93
CA LEU A 160 7.04 11.64 -10.67
C LEU A 160 6.84 11.69 -12.20
N SER A 161 5.74 12.28 -12.67
CA SER A 161 5.44 12.39 -14.10
C SER A 161 6.20 13.56 -14.73
N ASP A 162 6.93 13.29 -15.81
CA ASP A 162 7.57 14.31 -16.63
C ASP A 162 6.87 14.46 -17.99
N LYS A 163 7.38 15.37 -18.84
CA LYS A 163 6.82 15.58 -20.20
C LYS A 163 6.93 14.36 -21.12
N ASN A 164 7.72 13.35 -20.75
CA ASN A 164 7.92 12.11 -21.49
C ASN A 164 7.08 10.95 -20.94
N ILE A 165 6.12 11.23 -20.04
CA ILE A 165 5.25 10.19 -19.49
C ILE A 165 4.59 9.37 -20.61
N THR A 166 4.62 8.06 -20.46
CA THR A 166 4.04 7.14 -21.45
C THR A 166 2.54 7.03 -21.27
N GLN A 167 1.81 6.72 -22.34
CA GLN A 167 0.35 6.52 -22.25
C GLN A 167 -0.03 5.43 -21.24
N LYS A 168 0.77 4.37 -21.08
CA LYS A 168 0.54 3.33 -20.08
C LYS A 168 0.51 3.91 -18.65
N GLN A 169 1.46 4.79 -18.33
CA GLN A 169 1.54 5.44 -17.02
C GLN A 169 0.35 6.37 -16.78
N VAL A 170 -0.10 7.07 -17.81
CA VAL A 170 -1.35 7.87 -17.77
C VAL A 170 -2.55 6.97 -17.49
N ASP A 171 -2.66 5.84 -18.18
CA ASP A 171 -3.77 4.90 -18.01
C ASP A 171 -3.79 4.32 -16.59
N ASP A 172 -2.62 4.04 -16.01
CA ASP A 172 -2.50 3.59 -14.62
C ASP A 172 -3.01 4.67 -13.64
N ILE A 173 -2.62 5.93 -13.82
CA ILE A 173 -3.12 7.07 -13.02
C ILE A 173 -4.65 7.21 -13.16
N LYS A 174 -5.17 7.14 -14.40
CA LYS A 174 -6.62 7.24 -14.68
C LYS A 174 -7.40 6.10 -14.04
N ARG A 175 -6.88 4.87 -14.05
CA ARG A 175 -7.48 3.71 -13.38
C ARG A 175 -7.57 3.92 -11.87
N LEU A 176 -6.51 4.44 -11.24
CA LEU A 176 -6.51 4.78 -9.80
C LEU A 176 -7.55 5.86 -9.49
N LYS A 177 -7.60 6.92 -10.30
CA LYS A 177 -8.63 7.97 -10.17
C LYS A 177 -10.04 7.38 -10.24
N ASN A 178 -10.31 6.51 -11.22
CA ASN A 178 -11.63 5.89 -11.39
C ASN A 178 -11.99 4.92 -10.25
N ALA A 179 -11.01 4.30 -9.61
CA ALA A 179 -11.23 3.50 -8.41
C ALA A 179 -11.53 4.38 -7.17
N LEU A 180 -10.95 5.58 -7.12
CA LEU A 180 -11.15 6.54 -6.04
C LEU A 180 -12.47 7.30 -6.14
N ILE A 181 -12.81 7.82 -7.31
CA ILE A 181 -13.89 8.77 -7.51
C ILE A 181 -14.98 8.12 -8.35
N LYS A 182 -16.21 8.11 -7.82
CA LYS A 182 -17.40 7.73 -8.57
C LYS A 182 -18.27 8.97 -8.76
N THR A 183 -18.37 9.44 -9.99
CA THR A 183 -19.30 10.52 -10.34
C THR A 183 -20.71 9.95 -10.48
N THR A 184 -21.63 10.49 -9.69
CA THR A 184 -23.05 10.08 -9.62
C THR A 184 -23.90 11.22 -10.15
#